data_AF-K2F644-F1
#
_entry.id   AF-K2F644-F1
#
_cell.length_a   1.000
_cell.length_b   1.000
_cell.length_c   1.000
_cell.angle_alpha   90.00
_cell.angle_beta   90.00
_cell.angle_gamma   90.00
#
_symmetry.space_group_name_H-M   'P 1'
#
loop_
_entity.id
_entity.type
_entity.pdbx_description
1 polymer ?
#
loop_
_entity_poly.entity_id
_entity_poly.type
_entity_poly.pdbx_seq_one_letter_code
_entity_poly.pdbx_strand_id
1 'polypeptide(L)'
;LLLDKGLVVFGKDESVQPQRKYLLKENMFENIPSILSFGSSDDSLLRDMNVEFENPKPVEFCKQIIEWFSPKDGIILDFFAGSGTVAHAVLDLNKNGDSNRQAILSTNNELNGNEASVLNRTYAGVK
;
A
#
# COMPACT_ATOMS: atom_id res chain seq x y z
N LEU A 1 25.97 -11.61 -26.33
CA LEU A 1 25.77 -10.13 -26.38
C LEU A 1 24.33 -9.82 -26.81
N LEU A 2 23.85 -8.57 -26.73
CA LEU A 2 22.46 -8.22 -27.13
C LEU A 2 22.17 -8.50 -28.62
N LEU A 3 23.21 -8.38 -29.45
CA LEU A 3 23.19 -8.70 -30.88
C LEU A 3 22.84 -10.17 -31.13
N ASP A 4 23.57 -11.09 -30.48
CA ASP A 4 23.39 -12.54 -30.62
C ASP A 4 22.01 -13.02 -30.14
N LYS A 5 21.40 -12.25 -29.24
CA LYS A 5 20.06 -12.52 -28.69
C LYS A 5 18.92 -11.92 -29.53
N GLY A 6 19.23 -11.20 -30.61
CA GLY A 6 18.21 -10.55 -31.45
C GLY A 6 17.43 -9.45 -30.73
N LEU A 7 18.04 -8.81 -29.72
CA LEU A 7 17.40 -7.78 -28.89
C LEU A 7 17.74 -6.35 -29.33
N VAL A 8 18.31 -6.18 -30.52
CA VAL A 8 18.65 -4.86 -31.09
C VAL A 8 17.76 -4.61 -32.31
N VAL A 9 17.11 -3.44 -32.33
CA VAL A 9 16.32 -2.95 -33.45
C VAL A 9 17.14 -1.89 -34.17
N PHE A 10 17.45 -2.16 -35.43
CA PHE A 10 18.14 -1.21 -36.30
C PHE A 10 17.13 -0.33 -37.04
N GLY A 11 17.54 0.90 -37.32
CA GLY A 11 16.81 1.78 -38.23
C GLY A 11 16.78 1.20 -39.64
N LYS A 12 15.98 1.83 -40.51
CA LYS A 12 15.98 1.49 -41.95
C LYS A 12 17.33 1.79 -42.61
N ASP A 13 18.10 2.70 -42.01
CA ASP A 13 19.42 3.16 -42.43
C ASP A 13 20.29 3.51 -41.20
N GLU A 14 21.50 4.04 -41.45
CA GLU A 14 22.47 4.43 -40.44
C GLU A 14 22.19 5.79 -39.78
N SER A 15 21.08 6.47 -40.13
CA SER A 15 20.72 7.77 -39.55
C SER A 15 20.10 7.65 -38.15
N VAL A 16 19.69 6.44 -37.76
CA VAL A 16 19.00 6.17 -36.49
C VAL A 16 19.87 5.29 -35.59
N GLN A 17 20.09 5.76 -34.36
CA GLN A 17 20.79 4.97 -33.35
C GLN A 17 20.01 3.67 -33.04
N PRO A 18 20.66 2.49 -33.06
CA PRO A 18 20.01 1.24 -32.72
C PRO A 18 19.40 1.26 -31.32
N GLN A 19 18.21 0.69 -31.18
CA GLN A 19 17.47 0.65 -29.92
C GLN A 19 17.41 -0.76 -29.35
N ARG A 20 17.32 -0.88 -28.02
CA ARG A 20 17.12 -2.16 -27.35
C ARG A 20 15.64 -2.55 -27.41
N LYS A 21 15.35 -3.76 -27.87
CA LYS A 21 14.03 -4.37 -27.74
C LYS A 21 13.79 -4.72 -26.27
N TYR A 22 12.80 -4.08 -25.65
CA TYR A 22 12.35 -4.39 -24.30
C TYR A 22 11.16 -5.33 -24.36
N LEU A 23 11.39 -6.61 -24.03
CA LEU A 23 10.35 -7.64 -24.10
C LEU A 23 9.59 -7.69 -22.77
N LEU A 24 8.28 -7.43 -22.82
CA LEU A 24 7.42 -7.41 -21.63
C LEU A 24 7.42 -8.77 -20.91
N LYS A 25 7.37 -9.87 -21.67
CA LYS A 25 7.44 -11.25 -21.16
C LYS A 25 8.70 -11.55 -20.33
N GLU A 26 9.79 -10.80 -20.55
CA GLU A 26 11.07 -10.98 -19.87
C GLU A 26 11.27 -10.01 -18.71
N ASN A 27 10.41 -8.98 -18.61
CA ASN A 27 10.45 -7.94 -17.60
C ASN A 27 9.06 -7.76 -17.00
N MET A 28 8.45 -8.87 -16.58
CA MET A 28 7.10 -8.89 -15.97
C MET A 28 7.06 -8.22 -14.60
N PHE A 29 8.23 -8.08 -13.96
CA PHE A 29 8.39 -7.45 -12.66
C PHE A 29 9.42 -6.34 -12.78
N GLU A 30 9.09 -5.17 -12.25
CA GLU A 30 10.01 -4.04 -12.14
C GLU A 30 10.71 -4.09 -10.77
N ASN A 31 11.92 -3.54 -10.72
CA ASN A 31 12.61 -3.36 -9.46
C ASN A 31 11.88 -2.29 -8.64
N ILE A 32 11.72 -2.54 -7.34
CA ILE A 32 11.14 -1.57 -6.41
C ILE A 32 12.13 -0.40 -6.27
N PRO A 33 11.73 0.85 -6.58
CA PRO A 33 12.61 2.00 -6.44
C PRO A 33 12.92 2.28 -4.97
N SER A 34 14.14 2.72 -4.66
CA SER A 34 14.54 3.11 -3.31
C SER A 34 13.99 4.47 -2.89
N ILE A 35 13.69 5.34 -3.86
CA ILE A 35 13.06 6.64 -3.64
C ILE A 35 11.58 6.49 -3.93
N LEU A 36 10.80 6.58 -2.86
CA LEU A 36 9.36 6.47 -2.86
C LEU A 36 8.76 7.87 -2.73
N SER A 37 8.34 8.45 -3.85
CA SER A 37 7.78 9.81 -3.90
C SER A 37 6.32 9.83 -3.43
N PHE A 38 6.10 9.63 -2.12
CA PHE A 38 4.80 9.77 -1.48
C PHE A 38 4.81 11.03 -0.62
N GLY A 39 4.33 12.13 -1.18
CA GLY A 39 4.32 13.45 -0.54
C GLY A 39 2.97 13.89 0.02
N SER A 40 2.02 12.96 0.22
CA SER A 40 0.65 13.30 0.66
C SER A 40 0.30 12.56 1.95
N SER A 41 -0.49 13.18 2.82
CA SER A 41 -1.23 12.53 3.90
C SER A 41 -2.67 12.22 3.43
N ASP A 42 -3.29 11.17 3.96
CA ASP A 42 -4.70 10.84 3.66
C ASP A 42 -5.69 11.54 4.61
N ASP A 43 -5.38 12.76 5.01
CA ASP A 43 -6.24 13.58 5.86
C ASP A 43 -7.62 13.80 5.22
N SER A 44 -7.66 14.00 3.90
CA SER A 44 -8.92 14.20 3.15
C SER A 44 -9.81 12.95 3.21
N LEU A 45 -9.23 11.77 3.02
CA LEU A 45 -9.97 10.51 3.01
C LEU A 45 -10.54 10.18 4.40
N LEU A 46 -9.79 10.44 5.48
CA LEU A 46 -10.33 10.25 6.83
C LEU A 46 -11.38 11.29 7.21
N ARG A 47 -11.22 12.55 6.77
CA ARG A 47 -12.23 13.60 6.97
C ARG A 47 -13.55 13.27 6.28
N ASP A 48 -13.51 12.73 5.07
CA ASP A 48 -14.70 12.31 4.33
C ASP A 48 -15.45 11.17 5.05
N MET A 49 -14.72 10.32 5.79
CA MET A 49 -15.28 9.27 6.65
C MET A 49 -15.66 9.77 8.06
N ASN A 50 -15.51 11.07 8.33
CA ASN A 50 -15.75 11.68 9.64
C ASN A 50 -14.91 11.04 10.76
N VAL A 51 -13.69 10.63 10.44
CA VAL A 51 -12.69 10.07 11.37
C VAL A 51 -11.63 11.14 11.61
N GLU A 52 -11.52 11.61 12.86
CA GLU A 52 -10.44 12.51 13.27
C GLU A 52 -9.22 11.69 13.70
N PHE A 53 -8.11 11.82 12.96
CA PHE A 53 -6.83 11.21 13.32
C PHE A 53 -5.69 12.11 12.85
N GLU A 54 -4.70 12.32 13.70
CA GLU A 54 -3.55 13.17 13.37
C GLU A 54 -2.53 12.39 12.54
N ASN A 55 -2.10 12.94 11.40
CA ASN A 55 -1.04 12.40 10.55
C ASN A 55 -1.23 10.91 10.17
N PRO A 56 -2.38 10.51 9.57
CA PRO A 56 -2.59 9.15 9.14
C PRO A 56 -1.60 8.75 8.05
N LYS A 57 -1.14 7.49 8.09
CA LYS A 57 -0.33 6.93 7.01
C LYS A 57 -1.16 6.94 5.70
N PRO A 58 -0.59 7.29 4.54
CA PRO A 58 -1.34 7.26 3.29
C PRO A 58 -1.72 5.82 2.93
N VAL A 59 -3.00 5.57 2.64
CA VAL A 59 -3.56 4.28 2.23
C VAL A 59 -2.89 3.81 0.95
N GLU A 60 -2.67 4.71 -0.01
CA GLU A 60 -2.02 4.35 -1.28
C GLU A 60 -0.57 3.90 -1.08
N PHE A 61 0.15 4.51 -0.13
CA PHE A 61 1.48 4.06 0.25
C PHE A 61 1.45 2.65 0.86
N CYS A 62 0.50 2.40 1.76
CA CYS A 62 0.31 1.08 2.36
C CYS A 62 -0.02 0.03 1.30
N LYS A 63 -0.89 0.35 0.32
CA LYS A 63 -1.27 -0.54 -0.78
C LYS A 63 -0.04 -0.95 -1.60
N GLN A 64 0.80 0.01 -2.02
CA GLN A 64 1.98 -0.30 -2.83
C GLN A 64 2.97 -1.20 -2.09
N ILE A 65 3.22 -0.95 -0.80
CA ILE A 65 4.06 -1.84 0.03
C ILE A 65 3.48 -3.25 0.08
N ILE A 66 2.17 -3.39 0.30
CA ILE A 66 1.52 -4.70 0.37
C ILE A 66 1.60 -5.43 -0.98
N GLU A 67 1.41 -4.73 -2.10
CA GLU A 67 1.52 -5.33 -3.43
C GLU A 67 2.94 -5.82 -3.75
N TRP A 68 3.96 -5.08 -3.32
CA TRP A 68 5.35 -5.45 -3.56
C TRP A 68 5.83 -6.64 -2.73
N PHE A 69 5.38 -6.74 -1.47
CA PHE A 69 5.97 -7.68 -0.51
C PHE A 69 5.03 -8.79 -0.06
N SER A 70 3.72 -8.68 -0.29
CA SER A 70 2.75 -9.70 0.14
C SER A 70 2.21 -10.51 -1.04
N PRO A 71 2.19 -11.86 -0.93
CA PRO A 71 1.42 -12.68 -1.84
C PRO A 71 -0.08 -12.35 -1.74
N LYS A 72 -0.85 -12.79 -2.73
CA LYS A 72 -2.29 -12.47 -2.84
C LYS A 72 -3.16 -13.11 -1.76
N ASP A 73 -2.64 -14.05 -0.99
CA ASP A 73 -3.27 -14.75 0.14
C ASP A 73 -2.49 -14.52 1.45
N GLY A 74 -1.62 -13.51 1.47
CA GLY A 74 -0.76 -13.22 2.62
C GLY A 74 -1.50 -12.65 3.84
N ILE A 75 -0.85 -12.76 4.99
CA ILE A 75 -1.29 -12.16 6.25
C ILE A 75 -0.42 -10.94 6.55
N ILE A 76 -1.04 -9.78 6.70
CA ILE A 76 -0.42 -8.50 6.99
C ILE A 76 -0.68 -8.16 8.45
N LEU A 77 0.37 -7.78 9.17
CA LEU A 77 0.31 -7.47 10.59
C LEU A 77 0.83 -6.04 10.84
N ASP A 78 -0.04 -5.18 11.35
CA ASP A 78 0.33 -3.83 11.79
C ASP A 78 0.15 -3.72 13.32
N PHE A 79 1.26 -3.69 14.05
CA PHE A 79 1.28 -3.52 15.51
C PHE A 79 1.15 -2.07 15.98
N PHE A 80 1.13 -1.12 15.04
CA PHE A 80 0.97 0.31 15.28
C PHE A 80 -0.12 0.84 14.35
N ALA A 81 -1.28 0.18 14.38
CA ALA A 81 -2.31 0.38 13.38
C ALA A 81 -2.90 1.80 13.38
N GLY A 82 -3.02 2.45 14.54
CA GLY A 82 -3.54 3.81 14.66
C GLY A 82 -4.90 3.95 13.96
N SER A 83 -4.96 4.79 12.93
CA SER A 83 -6.14 5.00 12.07
C SER A 83 -6.59 3.79 11.22
N GLY A 84 -5.86 2.67 11.26
CA GLY A 84 -6.25 1.44 10.56
C GLY A 84 -6.03 1.47 9.04
N THR A 85 -5.18 2.37 8.55
CA THR A 85 -4.92 2.57 7.11
C THR A 85 -4.40 1.32 6.40
N VAL A 86 -3.67 0.45 7.10
CA VAL A 86 -3.22 -0.85 6.57
C VAL A 86 -4.40 -1.79 6.30
N ALA A 87 -5.41 -1.86 7.18
CA ALA A 87 -6.58 -2.68 6.92
C ALA A 87 -7.41 -2.11 5.76
N HIS A 88 -7.53 -0.78 5.66
CA HIS A 88 -8.18 -0.14 4.52
C HIS A 88 -7.49 -0.54 3.21
N ALA A 89 -6.15 -0.44 3.15
CA ALA A 89 -5.37 -0.86 2.01
C ALA A 89 -5.61 -2.34 1.62
N VAL A 90 -5.63 -3.25 2.60
CA VAL A 90 -5.92 -4.68 2.36
C VAL A 90 -7.32 -4.90 1.80
N LEU A 91 -8.34 -4.22 2.35
CA LEU A 91 -9.71 -4.31 1.86
C LEU A 91 -9.83 -3.84 0.41
N ASP A 92 -9.18 -2.73 0.07
CA ASP A 92 -9.14 -2.21 -1.30
C ASP A 92 -8.47 -3.18 -2.28
N LEU A 93 -7.36 -3.80 -1.89
CA LEU A 93 -6.66 -4.79 -2.71
C LEU A 93 -7.50 -6.07 -2.92
N ASN A 94 -8.29 -6.47 -1.92
CA ASN A 94 -9.17 -7.62 -2.02
C ASN A 94 -10.46 -7.31 -2.82
N LYS A 95 -10.86 -6.05 -2.97
CA LYS A 95 -12.14 -5.63 -3.55
C LYS A 95 -12.44 -6.21 -4.92
N ASN A 96 -11.41 -6.35 -5.76
CA ASN A 96 -11.55 -6.86 -7.13
C ASN A 96 -11.61 -8.40 -7.21
N GLY A 97 -11.52 -9.12 -6.08
CA GLY A 97 -11.59 -10.58 -6.02
C GLY A 97 -10.31 -11.32 -6.43
N ASP A 98 -9.30 -10.59 -6.90
CA ASP A 98 -8.02 -11.14 -7.31
C ASP A 98 -7.09 -11.47 -6.14
N SER A 99 -7.45 -11.11 -4.91
CA SER A 99 -6.68 -11.41 -3.70
C SER A 99 -7.57 -11.70 -2.48
N ASN A 100 -7.04 -12.48 -1.54
CA ASN A 100 -7.66 -12.90 -0.29
C ASN A 100 -6.71 -12.65 0.88
N ARG A 101 -6.09 -11.47 0.90
CA ARG A 101 -5.15 -11.06 1.95
C ARG A 101 -5.89 -10.85 3.27
N GLN A 102 -5.25 -11.18 4.39
CA GLN A 102 -5.79 -10.95 5.72
C GLN A 102 -5.01 -9.84 6.42
N ALA A 103 -5.69 -8.98 7.18
CA ALA A 103 -5.05 -7.96 8.00
C ALA A 103 -5.30 -8.25 9.49
N ILE A 104 -4.23 -8.23 10.28
CA ILE A 104 -4.27 -8.26 11.74
C ILE A 104 -3.76 -6.90 12.22
N LEU A 105 -4.60 -6.17 12.93
CA LEU A 105 -4.25 -4.88 13.50
C LEU A 105 -4.15 -5.01 15.02
N SER A 106 -3.13 -4.36 15.58
CA SER A 106 -3.02 -4.15 17.02
C SER A 106 -2.82 -2.66 17.27
N THR A 107 -3.61 -2.13 18.21
CA THR A 107 -3.44 -0.78 18.77
C THR A 107 -3.30 -0.92 20.28
N ASN A 108 -2.64 0.04 20.90
CA ASN A 108 -2.75 0.21 22.35
C ASN A 108 -4.16 0.75 22.69
N ASN A 109 -4.57 0.57 23.95
CA ASN A 109 -5.78 1.19 24.50
C ASN A 109 -5.47 2.58 25.07
N GLU A 110 -4.65 3.37 24.39
CA GLU A 110 -4.35 4.73 24.86
C GLU A 110 -5.63 5.57 24.85
N LEU A 111 -5.94 6.17 25.99
CA LEU A 111 -7.10 7.04 26.16
C LEU A 111 -6.64 8.46 25.95
N ASN A 112 -7.19 9.13 24.94
CA ASN A 112 -7.05 10.58 24.87
C ASN A 112 -7.79 11.20 26.05
N GLY A 113 -7.28 12.31 26.60
CA GLY A 113 -7.71 12.87 27.90
C GLY A 113 -9.22 13.12 28.10
N ASN A 114 -10.03 13.10 27.04
CA ASN A 114 -11.49 13.19 27.09
C ASN A 114 -12.22 11.82 27.07
N GLU A 115 -11.58 10.73 26.65
CA GLU A 115 -12.19 9.41 26.44
C GLU A 115 -12.22 8.54 27.72
N ALA A 116 -11.37 8.84 28.69
CA ALA A 116 -11.42 8.21 30.02
C ALA A 116 -12.77 8.45 30.73
N SER A 117 -13.45 9.56 30.42
CA SER A 117 -14.78 9.88 30.95
C SER A 117 -15.92 9.10 30.28
N VAL A 118 -15.73 8.67 29.02
CA VAL A 118 -16.72 7.93 28.22
C VAL A 118 -16.69 6.44 28.55
N LEU A 119 -15.49 5.86 28.73
CA LEU A 119 -15.34 4.45 29.13
C LEU A 119 -15.95 4.16 30.52
N ASN A 120 -15.79 5.07 31.47
CA ASN A 120 -16.40 4.92 32.80
C ASN A 120 -17.94 4.93 32.77
N ARG A 121 -18.57 5.51 31.73
CA ARG A 121 -20.03 5.54 31.58
C ARG A 121 -20.56 4.28 30.89
N THR A 122 -19.78 3.68 29.99
CA THR A 122 -20.16 2.47 29.24
C THR A 122 -19.99 1.19 30.07
N TYR A 123 -18.96 1.10 30.93
CA TYR A 123 -18.75 -0.07 31.80
C TYR A 123 -19.55 -0.04 33.11
N ALA A 124 -20.10 1.11 33.52
CA ALA A 124 -20.98 1.21 34.69
C ALA A 124 -22.39 0.64 34.44
N GLY A 125 -22.78 0.44 33.17
CA GLY A 125 -24.07 -0.15 32.77
C GLY A 125 -24.05 -1.67 32.58
N VAL A 126 -22.90 -2.33 32.79
CA VAL A 126 -22.77 -3.79 32.75
C VAL A 126 -22.41 -4.28 34.16
N LYS A 127 -23.41 -4.21 35.05
CA LYS A 127 -23.49 -5.01 36.27
C LYS A 127 -24.88 -5.61 36.37
#